data_AF-A0A3N5KFL3-F1
#
_entry.id   AF-A0A3N5KFL3-F1
#
_cell.length_a   1.000
_cell.length_b   1.000
_cell.length_c   1.000
_cell.angle_alpha   90.00
_cell.angle_beta   90.00
_cell.angle_gamma   90.00
#
_symmetry.space_group_name_H-M   'P 1'
#
loop_
_entity.id
_entity.type
_entity.pdbx_description
1 polymer ?
#
loop_
_entity_poly.entity_id
_entity_poly.type
_entity_poly.pdbx_seq_one_letter_code
_entity_poly.pdbx_strand_id
1 'polypeptide(L)'
;MPSPAYQASLPFVLRWEGGYVDHPSDPGGRTNKGVTQGVYDRWRAQHGLPPRHVKLIEDAEVEAIYETGYWLPPRCDLLHRQLDLVQFDTAVNMGVGRAVRFLQAAV
;
A
#
# COMPACT_ATOMS: atom_id res chain seq x y z
N MET A 1 9.46 -6.19 12.77
CA MET A 1 9.46 -4.72 12.89
C MET A 1 9.77 -4.16 11.51
N PRO A 2 9.11 -3.08 11.08
CA PRO A 2 9.30 -2.56 9.74
C PRO A 2 10.72 -2.03 9.53
N SER A 3 11.23 -2.11 8.31
CA SER A 3 12.57 -1.59 8.02
C SER A 3 12.63 -0.06 8.22
N PRO A 4 13.75 0.53 8.67
CA PRO A 4 13.89 1.99 8.79
C PRO A 4 13.63 2.72 7.46
N ALA A 5 13.98 2.09 6.34
CA ALA A 5 13.73 2.59 5.00
C ALA A 5 12.23 2.71 4.72
N TYR A 6 11.45 1.67 5.04
CA TYR A 6 9.99 1.68 4.91
C TYR A 6 9.35 2.76 5.78
N GLN A 7 9.74 2.85 7.06
CA GLN A 7 9.19 3.85 7.99
C GLN A 7 9.44 5.28 7.52
N ALA A 8 10.57 5.53 6.85
CA ALA A 8 10.86 6.84 6.26
C ALA A 8 10.10 7.10 4.95
N SER A 9 9.73 6.06 4.21
CA SER A 9 9.06 6.17 2.91
C SER A 9 7.53 6.24 3.02
N LEU A 10 6.92 5.57 4.00
CA LEU A 10 5.47 5.51 4.15
C LEU A 10 4.80 6.89 4.31
N PRO A 11 5.31 7.81 5.14
CA PRO A 11 4.69 9.13 5.29
C PRO A 11 4.66 9.94 3.98
N PHE A 12 5.66 9.74 3.10
CA PHE A 12 5.69 10.40 1.79
C PHE A 12 4.56 9.90 0.90
N VAL A 13 4.37 8.58 0.82
CA VAL A 13 3.30 7.97 0.02
C VAL A 13 1.93 8.34 0.58
N LEU A 14 1.72 8.16 1.88
CA LEU A 14 0.43 8.44 2.54
C LEU A 14 0.05 9.93 2.52
N ARG A 15 0.99 10.85 2.36
CA ARG A 15 0.69 12.29 2.21
C ARG A 15 -0.20 12.58 1.00
N TRP A 16 -0.07 11.78 -0.05
CA TRP A 16 -0.85 11.91 -1.28
C TRP A 16 -2.13 11.08 -1.26
N GLU A 17 -2.20 10.08 -0.40
CA GLU A 17 -3.38 9.27 -0.17
C GLU A 17 -4.38 10.05 0.69
N GLY A 18 -5.56 10.31 0.11
CA GLY A 18 -6.61 11.09 0.75
C GLY A 18 -7.26 10.39 1.95
N GLY A 19 -8.29 11.06 2.48
CA GLY A 19 -9.15 10.48 3.52
C GLY A 19 -10.18 9.50 2.98
N TYR A 20 -11.20 9.21 3.79
CA TYR A 20 -12.30 8.34 3.38
C TYR A 20 -13.07 8.90 2.17
N VAL A 21 -13.20 8.09 1.13
CA VAL A 21 -14.00 8.37 -0.06
C VAL A 21 -14.98 7.21 -0.28
N ASP A 22 -16.21 7.56 -0.60
CA ASP A 22 -17.30 6.62 -0.88
C ASP A 22 -18.21 7.25 -1.92
N HIS A 23 -17.83 7.12 -3.19
CA HIS A 23 -18.57 7.70 -4.29
C HIS A 23 -19.26 6.59 -5.09
N PRO A 24 -20.57 6.70 -5.42
CA PRO A 24 -21.34 5.65 -6.11
C PRO A 24 -20.76 5.23 -7.47
N SER A 25 -20.08 6.16 -8.14
CA SER A 25 -19.42 5.93 -9.44
C SER A 25 -17.96 5.50 -9.33
N ASP A 26 -17.43 5.34 -8.12
CA ASP A 26 -16.03 4.93 -7.91
C ASP A 26 -15.90 3.41 -8.10
N PRO A 27 -15.15 2.93 -9.12
CA PRO A 27 -14.93 1.51 -9.31
C PRO A 27 -14.17 0.84 -8.15
N GLY A 28 -13.42 1.61 -7.35
CA GLY A 28 -12.74 1.13 -6.15
C GLY A 28 -13.67 0.98 -4.93
N GLY A 29 -14.85 1.61 -4.99
CA GLY A 29 -15.81 1.68 -3.89
C GLY A 29 -15.24 2.39 -2.67
N ARG A 30 -15.77 2.04 -1.49
CA ARG A 30 -15.34 2.58 -0.19
C ARG A 30 -13.83 2.44 -0.02
N THR A 31 -13.14 3.58 0.13
CA THR A 31 -11.69 3.66 0.24
C THR A 31 -11.31 4.59 1.39
N ASN A 32 -10.26 4.26 2.14
CA ASN A 32 -9.71 5.12 3.18
C ASN A 32 -8.20 4.96 3.21
N LYS A 33 -7.44 6.07 3.22
CA LYS A 33 -5.96 6.04 3.23
C LYS A 33 -5.39 5.15 2.11
N GLY A 34 -5.93 5.25 0.91
CA GLY A 34 -5.56 4.44 -0.26
C GLY A 34 -5.97 2.96 -0.20
N VAL A 35 -6.55 2.49 0.91
CA VAL A 35 -7.00 1.10 1.06
C VAL A 35 -8.48 0.99 0.73
N THR A 36 -8.83 0.15 -0.24
CA THR A 36 -10.24 -0.16 -0.56
C THR A 36 -10.82 -1.17 0.44
N GLN A 37 -12.14 -1.16 0.62
CA GLN A 37 -12.85 -2.13 1.46
C GLN A 37 -12.49 -3.58 1.09
N GLY A 38 -12.39 -3.88 -0.21
CA GLY A 38 -12.02 -5.23 -0.66
C GLY A 38 -10.58 -5.62 -0.32
N VAL A 39 -9.63 -4.69 -0.36
CA VAL A 39 -8.25 -4.94 0.12
C VAL A 39 -8.26 -5.19 1.62
N TYR A 40 -8.96 -4.35 2.38
CA TYR A 40 -9.01 -4.45 3.83
C TYR A 40 -9.67 -5.76 4.30
N ASP A 41 -10.79 -6.16 3.69
CA ASP A 41 -11.47 -7.41 4.01
C ASP A 41 -10.59 -8.63 3.74
N ARG A 42 -9.87 -8.64 2.60
CA ARG A 42 -8.92 -9.72 2.30
C ARG A 42 -7.78 -9.77 3.31
N TRP A 43 -7.20 -8.63 3.65
CA TRP A 43 -6.12 -8.56 4.62
C TRP A 43 -6.59 -9.04 6.00
N ARG A 44 -7.76 -8.59 6.47
CA ARG A 44 -8.34 -9.04 7.75
C ARG A 44 -8.62 -10.54 7.75
N ALA A 45 -9.20 -11.07 6.68
CA ALA A 45 -9.46 -12.51 6.55
C ALA A 45 -8.15 -13.34 6.61
N GLN A 46 -7.08 -12.88 5.97
CA GLN A 46 -5.76 -13.53 6.04
C GLN A 46 -5.17 -13.53 7.46
N HIS A 47 -5.57 -12.58 8.30
CA HIS A 47 -5.16 -12.49 9.70
C HIS A 47 -6.19 -13.09 10.67
N GLY A 48 -7.21 -13.79 10.16
CA GLY A 48 -8.26 -14.40 10.99
C GLY A 48 -9.18 -13.38 11.68
N LEU A 49 -9.21 -12.14 11.20
CA LEU A 49 -10.01 -11.05 11.75
C LEU A 49 -11.36 -10.95 11.00
N PRO A 50 -12.47 -10.62 11.71
CA PRO A 50 -13.77 -10.44 11.07
C PRO A 50 -13.77 -9.19 10.17
N PRO A 51 -14.58 -9.13 9.11
CA PRO A 51 -14.71 -7.93 8.27
C PRO A 51 -14.99 -6.67 9.09
N ARG A 52 -14.41 -5.54 8.67
CA ARG A 52 -14.62 -4.24 9.31
C ARG A 52 -14.71 -3.18 8.24
N HIS A 53 -15.55 -2.17 8.48
CA HIS A 53 -15.67 -1.04 7.58
C HIS A 53 -14.32 -0.31 7.43
N VAL A 54 -13.84 -0.07 6.20
CA VAL A 54 -12.52 0.53 5.93
C VAL A 54 -12.37 1.97 6.47
N LYS A 55 -13.49 2.65 6.68
CA LYS A 55 -13.54 3.93 7.43
C LYS A 55 -12.97 3.82 8.86
N LEU A 56 -13.00 2.63 9.45
CA LEU A 56 -12.51 2.31 10.80
C LEU A 56 -11.16 1.59 10.77
N ILE A 57 -10.45 1.64 9.64
CA ILE A 57 -9.10 1.06 9.54
C ILE A 57 -8.15 1.78 10.51
N GLU A 58 -7.37 1.01 11.25
CA GLU A 58 -6.38 1.53 12.20
C GLU A 58 -5.06 1.81 11.49
N ASP A 59 -4.30 2.79 11.96
CA ASP A 59 -3.03 3.21 11.33
C ASP A 59 -2.02 2.05 11.27
N ALA A 60 -1.97 1.22 12.31
CA ALA A 60 -1.14 0.02 12.33
C ALA A 60 -1.56 -1.02 11.26
N GLU A 61 -2.85 -1.11 10.94
CA GLU A 61 -3.33 -1.99 9.87
C GLU A 61 -2.99 -1.42 8.49
N VAL A 62 -3.10 -0.10 8.31
CA VAL A 62 -2.64 0.58 7.08
C VAL A 62 -1.16 0.34 6.87
N GLU A 63 -0.34 0.57 7.89
CA GLU A 63 1.11 0.29 7.86
C GLU A 63 1.37 -1.16 7.44
N ALA A 64 0.74 -2.14 8.11
CA ALA A 64 0.93 -3.54 7.77
C ALA A 64 0.49 -3.88 6.32
N ILE A 65 -0.60 -3.29 5.83
CA ILE A 65 -1.09 -3.47 4.46
C ILE A 65 -0.10 -2.89 3.45
N TYR A 66 0.40 -1.67 3.67
CA TYR A 66 1.38 -1.06 2.78
C TYR A 66 2.70 -1.81 2.77
N GLU A 67 3.18 -2.26 3.93
CA GLU A 67 4.42 -3.03 4.02
C GLU A 67 4.30 -4.37 3.26
N THR A 68 3.27 -5.14 3.58
CA THR A 68 3.11 -6.51 3.03
C THR A 68 2.58 -6.53 1.60
N GLY A 69 1.80 -5.53 1.20
CA GLY A 69 1.15 -5.45 -0.11
C GLY A 69 1.94 -4.69 -1.16
N TYR A 70 2.79 -3.72 -0.76
CA TYR A 70 3.36 -2.76 -1.70
C TYR A 70 4.85 -2.49 -1.49
N TRP A 71 5.41 -2.73 -0.30
CA TRP A 71 6.85 -2.57 -0.04
C TRP A 71 7.65 -3.84 -0.29
N LEU A 72 7.27 -4.94 0.37
CA LEU A 72 7.98 -6.23 0.29
C LEU A 72 7.81 -6.94 -1.06
N PRO A 73 6.61 -6.98 -1.68
CA PRO A 73 6.42 -7.71 -2.93
C PRO A 73 7.29 -7.22 -4.10
N PRO A 74 7.47 -5.90 -4.34
CA PRO A 74 8.39 -5.40 -5.35
C PRO A 74 9.85 -5.31 -4.87
N ARG A 75 10.19 -5.89 -3.70
CA ARG A 75 11.54 -5.96 -3.12
C ARG A 75 12.17 -4.60 -2.82
N CYS A 76 11.37 -3.61 -2.39
CA CYS A 76 11.90 -2.29 -2.03
C CYS A 76 12.94 -2.35 -0.91
N ASP A 77 12.82 -3.32 0.00
CA ASP A 77 13.75 -3.59 1.10
C ASP A 77 15.18 -3.95 0.64
N LEU A 78 15.33 -4.39 -0.61
CA LEU A 78 16.62 -4.79 -1.18
C LEU A 78 17.25 -3.69 -2.06
N LEU A 79 16.54 -2.58 -2.28
CA LEU A 79 16.99 -1.51 -3.16
C LEU A 79 17.76 -0.42 -2.39
N HIS A 80 18.62 0.29 -3.09
CA HIS A 80 19.27 1.47 -2.54
C HIS A 80 18.22 2.54 -2.19
N ARG A 81 18.52 3.35 -1.16
CA ARG A 81 17.70 4.50 -0.80
C ARG A 81 17.48 5.40 -2.02
N GLN A 82 16.31 6.01 -2.11
CA GLN A 82 15.77 6.76 -3.26
C GLN A 82 15.11 5.86 -4.30
N LEU A 83 15.78 4.78 -4.74
CA LEU A 83 15.18 3.83 -5.68
C LEU A 83 14.07 3.02 -5.00
N ASP A 84 14.27 2.64 -3.73
CA ASP A 84 13.26 1.99 -2.89
C ASP A 84 11.95 2.80 -2.77
N LEU A 85 12.07 4.12 -2.59
CA LEU A 85 10.94 5.04 -2.51
C LEU A 85 10.20 5.12 -3.85
N VAL A 86 10.93 5.29 -4.96
CA VAL A 86 10.32 5.37 -6.30
C VAL A 86 9.65 4.05 -6.66
N GLN A 87 10.28 2.92 -6.36
CA GLN A 87 9.71 1.59 -6.60
C GLN A 87 8.45 1.38 -5.75
N PHE A 88 8.48 1.80 -4.49
CA PHE A 88 7.34 1.71 -3.59
C PHE A 88 6.15 2.55 -4.06
N ASP A 89 6.39 3.83 -4.37
CA ASP A 89 5.37 4.73 -4.89
C ASP A 89 4.79 4.23 -6.22
N THR A 90 5.65 3.70 -7.11
CA THR A 90 5.21 3.09 -8.36
C THR A 90 4.33 1.85 -8.09
N ALA A 91 4.70 1.01 -7.12
CA ALA A 91 3.91 -0.18 -6.78
C ALA A 91 2.53 0.18 -6.22
N VAL A 92 2.43 1.25 -5.42
CA VAL A 92 1.15 1.76 -4.90
C VAL A 92 0.26 2.28 -6.03
N ASN A 93 0.79 3.14 -6.90
CA ASN A 93 0.01 3.79 -7.96
C ASN A 93 -0.32 2.85 -9.14
N MET A 94 0.59 1.95 -9.50
CA MET A 94 0.54 1.18 -10.75
C MET A 94 0.38 -0.33 -10.52
N GLY A 95 0.42 -0.77 -9.26
CA GLY A 95 0.45 -2.17 -8.88
C GLY A 95 1.86 -2.77 -8.93
N VAL A 96 2.13 -3.65 -7.96
CA VAL A 96 3.41 -4.36 -7.76
C VAL A 96 3.98 -4.94 -9.06
N GLY A 97 3.16 -5.69 -9.80
CA GLY A 97 3.63 -6.37 -11.01
C GLY A 97 4.05 -5.41 -12.12
N ARG A 98 3.46 -4.21 -12.22
CA ARG A 98 3.88 -3.21 -13.21
C ARG A 98 5.17 -2.52 -12.75
N ALA A 99 5.26 -2.16 -11.46
CA ALA A 99 6.46 -1.55 -10.89
C ALA A 99 7.72 -2.43 -11.09
N VAL A 100 7.61 -3.74 -10.82
CA VAL A 100 8.72 -4.69 -11.03
C VAL A 100 9.16 -4.71 -12.50
N ARG A 101 8.21 -4.78 -13.45
CA ARG A 101 8.54 -4.82 -14.88
C ARG A 101 9.17 -3.51 -15.38
N PHE A 102 8.72 -2.37 -14.87
CA PHE A 102 9.33 -1.07 -15.20
C PHE A 102 10.78 -1.00 -14.73
N LEU A 103 11.06 -1.42 -13.49
CA LEU A 103 12.43 -1.44 -12.98
C LEU A 103 13.32 -2.40 -13.77
N GLN A 104 12.83 -3.59 -14.10
CA GLN A 104 13.56 -4.58 -14.93
C GLN A 104 13.88 -4.07 -16.34
N ALA A 105 13.06 -3.18 -16.91
CA ALA A 105 13.29 -2.63 -18.25
C ALA A 105 14.26 -1.43 -18.26
N ALA A 106 14.58 -0.86 -17.09
CA ALA A 106 15.45 0.30 -16.95
C ALA A 106 16.93 -0.07 -16.71
N VAL A 107 17.24 -1.36 -16.66
CA VAL A 107 18.58 -1.94 -16.50
C VAL A 107 18.99 -2.70 -17.74
#